data_AF-A0A2V6X5K9-F1
#
_entry.id   AF-A0A2V6X5K9-F1
#
_cell.length_a   1.000
_cell.length_b   1.000
_cell.length_c   1.000
_cell.angle_alpha   90.00
_cell.angle_beta   90.00
_cell.angle_gamma   90.00
#
_symmetry.space_group_name_H-M   'P 1'
#
loop_
_entity.id
_entity.type
_entity.pdbx_description
1 polymer ?
#
loop_
_entity_poly.entity_id
_entity_poly.type
_entity_poly.pdbx_seq_one_letter_code
_entity_poly.pdbx_strand_id
1 'polypeptide(L)'
;MYDDPRGLRAYRDSCLLSLAELEEAGRKFEIGHPTYFDDEVARGHGEDVAIICYTSGTTGVPKGAMLSHRNLIVTALNAARAENLQADEEILSYLPMAWVGDHVFSYAQAILVAFAINCPESAATVLHDLREI
;
A
#
# COMPACT_ATOMS: atom_id res chain seq x y z
N MET A 1 11.22 -12.02 -3.11
CA MET A 1 11.14 -12.01 -1.65
C MET A 1 10.05 -12.97 -1.21
N TYR A 2 10.23 -13.70 -0.11
CA TYR A 2 9.20 -14.56 0.49
C TYR A 2 9.26 -14.46 2.01
N ASP A 3 8.13 -14.64 2.69
CA ASP A 3 8.09 -14.75 4.15
C ASP A 3 8.13 -16.23 4.61
N ASP A 4 7.48 -17.11 3.86
CA ASP A 4 7.40 -18.54 4.17
C ASP A 4 8.10 -19.41 3.10
N PRO A 5 9.11 -20.23 3.49
CA PRO A 5 9.84 -21.08 2.54
C PRO A 5 9.06 -22.34 2.08
N ARG A 6 7.87 -22.61 2.62
CA ARG A 6 7.07 -23.79 2.23
C ARG A 6 6.78 -23.78 0.73
N GLY A 7 7.13 -24.88 0.06
CA GLY A 7 6.98 -25.02 -1.40
C GLY A 7 8.12 -24.43 -2.24
N LEU A 8 9.07 -23.71 -1.64
CA LEU A 8 10.14 -23.04 -2.37
C LEU A 8 11.42 -23.88 -2.55
N ARG A 9 11.46 -25.11 -2.05
CA ARG A 9 12.66 -25.99 -2.05
C ARG A 9 13.27 -26.26 -3.45
N ALA A 10 12.44 -26.20 -4.49
CA ALA A 10 12.88 -26.43 -5.87
C ALA A 10 13.37 -25.15 -6.58
N TYR A 11 13.12 -23.99 -6.00
CA TYR A 11 13.51 -22.70 -6.56
C TYR A 11 14.97 -22.41 -6.18
N ARG A 12 15.78 -22.05 -7.17
CA ARG A 12 17.22 -21.75 -7.00
C ARG A 12 17.62 -20.39 -7.59
N ASP A 13 16.63 -19.53 -7.83
CA ASP A 13 16.87 -18.21 -8.39
C ASP A 13 17.64 -17.35 -7.37
N SER A 14 18.75 -16.75 -7.79
CA SER A 14 19.58 -15.93 -6.91
C SER A 14 18.89 -14.63 -6.46
N CYS A 15 17.81 -14.22 -7.14
CA CYS A 15 16.97 -13.09 -6.73
C CYS A 15 15.90 -13.48 -5.69
N LEU A 16 15.75 -14.78 -5.38
CA LEU A 16 14.79 -15.26 -4.38
C LEU A 16 15.41 -15.22 -2.97
N LEU A 17 15.11 -14.14 -2.24
CA LEU A 17 15.53 -13.93 -0.85
C LEU A 17 14.35 -14.07 0.11
N SER A 18 14.58 -14.59 1.32
CA SER A 18 13.60 -14.46 2.40
C SER A 18 13.51 -13.01 2.89
N LEU A 19 12.39 -12.63 3.50
CA LEU A 19 12.22 -11.34 4.17
C LEU A 19 13.29 -11.16 5.26
N ALA A 20 13.52 -12.19 6.09
CA ALA A 20 14.53 -12.15 7.14
C ALA A 20 15.96 -11.93 6.60
N GLU A 21 16.34 -12.57 5.50
CA GLU A 21 17.64 -12.34 4.84
C GLU A 21 17.74 -10.92 4.28
N LEU A 22 16.66 -10.40 3.68
CA LEU A 22 16.63 -9.04 3.16
C LEU A 22 16.76 -8.00 4.28
N GLU A 23 16.05 -8.19 5.39
CA GLU A 23 16.15 -7.31 6.57
C GLU A 23 17.56 -7.32 7.17
N GLU A 24 18.18 -8.49 7.28
CA GLU A 24 19.54 -8.61 7.78
C GLU A 24 20.56 -7.96 6.85
N ALA A 25 20.38 -8.10 5.53
CA ALA A 25 21.17 -7.38 4.55
C ALA A 25 20.98 -5.86 4.66
N GLY A 26 19.74 -5.41 4.88
CA GLY A 26 19.39 -4.00 5.12
C GLY A 26 20.09 -3.44 6.36
N ARG A 27 20.04 -4.14 7.50
CA ARG A 27 20.73 -3.73 8.73
C ARG A 27 22.25 -3.59 8.54
N LYS A 28 22.87 -4.50 7.81
CA LYS A 28 24.31 -4.42 7.48
C LYS A 28 24.61 -3.25 6.54
N PHE A 29 23.74 -3.02 5.56
CA PHE A 29 23.88 -1.94 4.61
C PHE A 29 23.79 -0.57 5.29
N GLU A 30 22.87 -0.41 6.24
CA GLU A 30 22.64 0.83 7.00
C GLU A 30 23.88 1.28 7.80
N ILE A 31 24.67 0.35 8.36
CA ILE A 31 25.92 0.68 9.08
C ILE A 31 26.88 1.49 8.19
N GLY A 32 26.95 1.17 6.90
CA GLY A 32 27.79 1.89 5.93
C GLY A 32 27.12 3.10 5.28
N HIS A 33 25.80 3.25 5.43
CA HIS A 33 24.99 4.24 4.73
C HIS A 33 23.88 4.81 5.65
N PRO A 34 24.25 5.47 6.75
CA PRO A 34 23.30 5.87 7.80
C PRO A 34 22.27 6.91 7.33
N THR A 35 22.53 7.64 6.24
CA THR A 35 21.60 8.63 5.68
C THR A 35 20.80 8.11 4.49
N TYR A 36 21.06 6.89 4.01
CA TYR A 36 20.51 6.40 2.74
C TYR A 36 18.99 6.42 2.72
N PHE A 37 18.34 6.03 3.82
CA PHE A 37 16.89 6.06 3.91
C PHE A 37 16.34 7.49 3.75
N ASP A 38 16.86 8.44 4.54
CA ASP A 38 16.43 9.83 4.48
C ASP A 38 16.74 10.47 3.12
N ASP A 39 17.88 10.13 2.52
CA ASP A 39 18.28 10.60 1.20
C ASP A 39 17.32 10.07 0.12
N GLU A 40 16.94 8.78 0.15
CA GLU A 40 15.97 8.21 -0.78
C GLU A 40 14.56 8.78 -0.58
N VAL A 41 14.13 9.02 0.67
CA VAL A 41 12.87 9.70 0.96
C VAL A 41 12.89 11.13 0.40
N ALA A 42 13.99 11.86 0.56
CA ALA A 42 14.15 13.22 0.04
C ALA A 42 14.21 13.29 -1.50
N ARG A 43 14.59 12.19 -2.17
CA ARG A 43 14.58 12.08 -3.63
C ARG A 43 13.18 11.88 -4.20
N GLY A 44 12.24 11.34 -3.41
CA GLY A 44 10.86 11.14 -3.84
C GLY A 44 10.15 12.47 -4.12
N HIS A 45 9.33 12.49 -5.16
CA HIS A 45 8.55 13.65 -5.57
C HIS A 45 7.07 13.29 -5.70
N GLY A 46 6.19 14.25 -5.40
CA GLY A 46 4.74 14.03 -5.50
C GLY A 46 4.24 13.66 -6.90
N GLU A 47 5.00 13.95 -7.95
CA GLU A 47 4.65 13.59 -9.33
C GLU A 47 5.11 12.17 -9.73
N ASP A 48 5.87 11.49 -8.86
CA ASP A 48 6.28 10.11 -9.11
C ASP A 48 5.05 9.19 -9.08
N VAL A 49 5.11 8.12 -9.89
CA VAL A 49 4.03 7.13 -9.97
C VAL A 49 3.94 6.38 -8.65
N ALA A 50 2.79 6.52 -7.99
CA ALA A 50 2.50 5.80 -6.75
C ALA A 50 1.89 4.42 -7.04
N ILE A 51 0.91 4.36 -7.96
CA ILE A 51 0.20 3.13 -8.29
C ILE A 51 -0.14 3.04 -9.78
N ILE A 52 -0.28 1.81 -10.28
CA ILE A 52 -0.76 1.52 -11.63
C ILE A 52 -2.00 0.62 -11.53
N CYS A 53 -3.18 1.17 -11.82
CA CYS A 53 -4.43 0.42 -11.81
C CYS A 53 -4.79 -0.04 -13.23
N TYR A 54 -4.97 -1.34 -13.43
CA TYR A 54 -5.35 -1.90 -14.73
C TYR A 54 -6.87 -1.91 -14.91
N THR A 55 -7.32 -1.53 -16.11
CA THR A 55 -8.74 -1.48 -16.48
C THR A 55 -8.97 -2.26 -17.77
N SER A 56 -10.16 -2.82 -17.96
CA SER A 56 -10.47 -3.76 -19.05
C SER A 56 -10.21 -3.22 -20.46
N GLY A 57 -10.27 -1.89 -20.66
CA GLY A 57 -10.00 -1.24 -21.94
C GLY A 57 -11.03 -1.56 -23.03
N THR A 58 -11.42 -0.57 -23.83
CA THR A 58 -12.39 -0.77 -24.92
C THR A 58 -11.87 -1.63 -26.07
N THR A 59 -10.55 -1.84 -26.14
CA THR A 59 -9.86 -2.62 -27.18
C THR A 59 -9.59 -4.08 -26.77
N GLY A 60 -10.08 -4.52 -25.60
CA GLY A 60 -9.87 -5.87 -25.05
C GLY A 60 -8.50 -6.12 -24.43
N VAL A 61 -7.57 -5.17 -24.57
CA VAL A 61 -6.26 -5.19 -23.91
C VAL A 61 -6.32 -4.27 -22.68
N PRO A 62 -6.01 -4.77 -21.47
CA PRO A 62 -6.04 -3.93 -20.29
C PRO A 62 -5.08 -2.76 -20.38
N LYS A 63 -5.52 -1.58 -19.92
CA LYS A 63 -4.70 -0.37 -19.86
C LYS A 63 -4.36 -0.03 -18.41
N GLY A 64 -3.09 0.26 -18.14
CA GLY A 64 -2.62 0.73 -16.84
C GLY A 64 -2.78 2.23 -16.70
N ALA A 65 -3.61 2.67 -15.76
CA ALA A 65 -3.70 4.06 -15.33
C ALA A 65 -2.61 4.33 -14.30
N MET A 66 -1.59 5.11 -14.68
CA MET A 66 -0.53 5.55 -13.77
C MET A 66 -1.05 6.74 -12.97
N LEU A 67 -1.05 6.62 -11.64
CA LEU A 67 -1.49 7.68 -10.73
C LEU A 67 -0.31 8.12 -9.87
N SER A 68 -0.08 9.43 -9.80
CA SER A 68 0.99 9.99 -8.98
C SER A 68 0.62 10.06 -7.50
N HIS A 69 1.63 10.19 -6.64
CA HIS A 69 1.41 10.44 -5.21
C HIS A 69 0.52 11.69 -5.00
N ARG A 70 0.74 12.75 -5.77
CA ARG A 70 -0.05 13.99 -5.73
C ARG A 70 -1.50 13.73 -6.10
N ASN A 71 -1.78 12.91 -7.12
CA ASN A 71 -3.15 12.57 -7.50
C ASN A 71 -3.89 11.92 -6.32
N LEU A 72 -3.26 10.96 -5.65
CA LEU A 72 -3.86 10.26 -4.51
C LEU A 72 -4.03 11.20 -3.32
N ILE A 73 -2.99 11.95 -2.95
CA ILE A 73 -3.01 12.86 -1.80
C ILE A 73 -4.09 13.93 -1.93
N VAL A 74 -4.17 14.60 -3.09
CA VAL A 74 -5.18 15.65 -3.31
C VAL A 74 -6.59 15.08 -3.28
N THR A 75 -6.80 13.91 -3.88
CA THR A 75 -8.12 13.26 -3.90
C THR A 75 -8.54 12.84 -2.49
N ALA A 76 -7.66 12.19 -1.74
CA ALA A 76 -7.91 11.75 -0.37
C ALA A 76 -8.16 12.93 0.57
N LEU A 77 -7.39 14.02 0.47
CA LEU A 77 -7.59 15.22 1.28
C LEU A 77 -8.95 15.88 1.00
N ASN A 78 -9.36 15.93 -0.27
CA ASN A 78 -10.67 16.47 -0.64
C ASN A 78 -11.81 15.59 -0.11
N ALA A 79 -11.68 14.27 -0.21
CA ALA A 79 -12.66 13.33 0.33
C ALA A 79 -12.76 13.42 1.85
N ALA A 80 -11.63 13.40 2.55
CA ALA A 80 -11.59 13.51 4.02
C ALA A 80 -12.23 14.82 4.52
N ARG A 81 -12.01 15.93 3.81
CA ARG A 81 -12.66 17.22 4.12
C ARG A 81 -14.17 17.20 3.87
N ALA A 82 -14.62 16.56 2.80
CA ALA A 82 -16.04 16.45 2.49
C ALA A 82 -16.79 15.57 3.51
N GLU A 83 -16.11 14.53 4.00
CA GLU A 83 -16.62 13.59 5.02
C GLU A 83 -16.39 14.09 6.45
N ASN A 84 -15.60 15.15 6.64
CA ASN A 84 -15.18 15.68 7.93
C ASN A 84 -14.47 14.64 8.81
N LEU A 85 -13.66 13.77 8.20
CA LEU A 85 -12.92 12.72 8.91
C LEU A 85 -11.96 13.31 9.95
N GLN A 86 -11.92 12.67 11.11
CA GLN A 86 -11.03 13.01 12.21
C GLN A 86 -10.03 11.87 12.47
N ALA A 87 -9.05 12.11 13.35
CA ALA A 87 -8.01 11.13 13.65
C ALA A 87 -8.51 9.99 14.58
N ASP A 88 -9.66 10.16 15.22
CA ASP A 88 -10.30 9.16 16.09
C ASP A 88 -11.29 8.26 15.33
N GLU A 89 -11.32 8.33 14.00
CA GLU A 89 -12.12 7.42 13.18
C GLU A 89 -11.56 5.99 13.20
N GLU A 90 -12.45 5.02 13.05
CA GLU A 90 -12.11 3.62 12.80
C GLU A 90 -12.85 3.14 11.54
N ILE A 91 -12.11 2.82 10.49
CA ILE A 91 -12.68 2.51 9.17
C ILE A 91 -12.32 1.09 8.75
N LEU A 92 -13.29 0.34 8.23
CA LEU A 92 -13.02 -0.97 7.62
C LEU A 92 -12.55 -0.80 6.16
N SER A 93 -11.38 -1.35 5.81
CA SER A 93 -10.93 -1.49 4.41
C SER A 93 -11.67 -2.66 3.76
N TYR A 94 -12.82 -2.37 3.15
CA TYR A 94 -13.67 -3.37 2.50
C TYR A 94 -13.50 -3.44 0.98
N LEU A 95 -12.78 -2.49 0.38
CA LEU A 95 -12.53 -2.46 -1.07
C LEU A 95 -11.29 -3.30 -1.41
N PRO A 96 -11.27 -3.99 -2.56
CA PRO A 96 -10.07 -4.68 -3.00
C PRO A 96 -8.92 -3.70 -3.25
N MET A 97 -7.70 -4.01 -2.78
CA MET A 97 -6.50 -3.21 -3.08
C MET A 97 -6.21 -3.04 -4.59
N ALA A 98 -6.76 -3.91 -5.45
CA ALA A 98 -6.65 -3.75 -6.90
C ALA A 98 -7.43 -2.54 -7.45
N TRP A 99 -8.31 -1.95 -6.66
CA TRP A 99 -9.16 -0.83 -7.06
C TRP A 99 -8.61 0.48 -6.50
N VAL A 100 -8.62 1.53 -7.34
CA VAL A 100 -8.16 2.87 -6.94
C VAL A 100 -8.89 3.41 -5.70
N GLY A 101 -10.13 2.97 -5.44
CA GLY A 101 -10.90 3.38 -4.28
C GLY A 101 -10.22 3.02 -2.96
N ASP A 102 -9.63 1.82 -2.83
CA ASP A 102 -8.97 1.42 -1.58
C ASP A 102 -7.69 2.24 -1.32
N HIS A 103 -6.96 2.58 -2.38
CA HIS A 103 -5.80 3.46 -2.28
C HIS A 103 -6.15 4.89 -1.84
N VAL A 104 -7.36 5.36 -2.17
CA VAL A 104 -7.84 6.70 -1.78
C VAL A 104 -8.45 6.67 -0.38
N PHE A 105 -9.45 5.81 -0.14
CA PHE A 105 -10.30 5.85 1.05
C PHE A 105 -9.72 5.13 2.25
N SER A 106 -8.92 4.09 2.01
CA SER A 106 -8.19 3.42 3.08
C SER A 106 -6.81 4.07 3.16
N TYR A 107 -5.90 3.69 2.26
CA TYR A 107 -4.48 3.98 2.40
C TYR A 107 -4.15 5.48 2.54
N ALA A 108 -4.55 6.31 1.56
CA ALA A 108 -4.17 7.72 1.54
C ALA A 108 -4.90 8.55 2.61
N GLN A 109 -6.20 8.34 2.83
CA GLN A 109 -6.96 9.04 3.87
C GLN A 109 -6.41 8.74 5.27
N ALA A 110 -6.15 7.48 5.61
CA ALA A 110 -5.62 7.12 6.93
C ALA A 110 -4.24 7.72 7.19
N ILE A 111 -3.34 7.75 6.18
CA ILE A 111 -2.03 8.38 6.34
C ILE A 111 -2.16 9.89 6.55
N LEU A 112 -3.07 10.55 5.84
CA LEU A 112 -3.22 12.01 5.90
C LEU A 112 -3.96 12.49 7.15
N VAL A 113 -4.95 11.73 7.63
CA VAL A 113 -5.80 12.10 8.77
C VAL A 113 -5.33 11.45 10.07
N ALA A 114 -4.56 10.36 9.98
CA ALA A 114 -4.03 9.56 11.08
C ALA A 114 -5.09 8.76 11.86
N PHE A 115 -6.11 8.23 11.18
CA PHE A 115 -7.12 7.33 11.76
C PHE A 115 -6.77 5.85 11.59
N ALA A 116 -7.48 4.97 12.30
CA ALA A 116 -7.26 3.53 12.26
C ALA A 116 -8.02 2.84 11.11
N ILE A 117 -7.34 1.94 10.40
CA ILE A 117 -7.96 1.04 9.42
C ILE A 117 -7.98 -0.38 9.95
N ASN A 118 -9.16 -0.98 9.88
CA ASN A 118 -9.38 -2.38 10.18
C ASN A 118 -9.47 -3.17 8.87
N CYS A 119 -8.65 -4.22 8.73
CA CYS A 119 -8.61 -5.07 7.54
C CYS A 119 -9.34 -6.38 7.83
N PRO A 120 -10.43 -6.70 7.11
CA PRO A 120 -11.17 -7.94 7.34
C PRO A 120 -10.33 -9.15 6.91
N GLU A 121 -10.44 -10.26 7.64
CA GLU A 121 -9.71 -11.49 7.32
C GLU A 121 -10.09 -12.06 5.94
N SER A 122 -11.34 -11.84 5.54
CA SER A 122 -11.82 -12.19 4.20
C SER A 122 -13.05 -11.37 3.81
N ALA A 123 -13.39 -11.37 2.53
CA ALA A 123 -14.66 -10.79 2.05
C ALA A 123 -15.91 -11.43 2.71
N ALA A 124 -15.80 -12.67 3.21
CA ALA A 124 -16.90 -13.36 3.87
C ALA A 124 -17.11 -12.93 5.34
N THR A 125 -16.08 -12.38 5.99
CA THR A 125 -16.11 -12.00 7.41
C THR A 125 -16.44 -10.52 7.64
N VAL A 126 -16.51 -9.70 6.58
CA VAL A 126 -16.77 -8.25 6.64
C VAL A 126 -17.88 -7.84 7.61
N LEU A 127 -19.05 -8.48 7.58
CA LEU A 127 -20.18 -8.15 8.47
C LEU A 127 -19.97 -8.57 9.92
N HIS A 128 -19.15 -9.59 10.14
CA HIS A 128 -18.75 -10.01 11.48
C HIS A 128 -17.73 -9.01 12.05
N ASP A 129 -16.68 -8.71 11.27
CA ASP A 129 -15.58 -7.83 11.65
C ASP A 129 -16.08 -6.39 11.92
N LEU A 130 -17.11 -5.93 11.18
CA LEU A 130 -17.80 -4.65 11.43
C LEU A 130 -18.46 -4.52 12.81
N ARG A 131 -18.67 -5.60 13.56
CA ARG A 131 -19.27 -5.53 14.92
C ARG A 131 -18.23 -5.34 16.01
N GLU A 132 -16.96 -5.53 15.68
CA GLU A 132 -15.82 -5.44 16.61
C GLU A 132 -15.14 -4.07 16.59
N ILE A 133 -15.63 -3.19 15.71
CA ILE A 133 -15.25 -1.78 15.50
C ILE A 133 -16.42 -0.93 15.99
#